data_AF-A0AAE3HGJ2-F1
#
_entry.id   AF-A0AAE3HGJ2-F1
#
_cell.length_a   1.000
_cell.length_b   1.000
_cell.length_c   1.000
_cell.angle_alpha   90.00
_cell.angle_beta   90.00
_cell.angle_gamma   90.00
#
_symmetry.space_group_name_H-M   'P 1'
#
loop_
_entity.id
_entity.type
_entity.pdbx_description
1 polymer ?
#
loop_
_entity_poly.entity_id
_entity_poly.type
_entity_poly.pdbx_seq_one_letter_code
_entity_poly.pdbx_strand_id
1 'polypeptide(L)'
;MEEQIPDKNLFMMCRKLDNDATRELPNGFHVRYCRKNELDIWKAMHFDTPELATEYYDFMKGYFNDVYLPKGDLFFQRCIFVCDQEDKPIGTCFLWKSYNSIWTLHWFKVLKDYEGEGIGRALLSIVMKSLSENEYPIFLHTQPESYRAIKLYSDFGFCLLADPVIGNRQNDLDECLPLLQRYMLQSDFEKLEIGHAPQFFLDAVCSTKTNEF
;
A
#
# COMPACT_ATOMS: atom_id res chain seq x y z
N MET A 1 4.51 -27.80 7.16
CA MET A 1 5.25 -26.59 7.52
C MET A 1 5.15 -25.71 6.29
N GLU A 2 4.29 -24.70 6.31
CA GLU A 2 4.16 -23.79 5.17
C GLU A 2 5.49 -23.07 4.98
N GLU A 3 5.99 -23.08 3.76
CA GLU A 3 7.23 -22.43 3.38
C GLU A 3 7.00 -20.92 3.47
N GLN A 4 7.75 -20.24 4.36
CA GLN A 4 7.65 -18.79 4.51
C GLN A 4 8.13 -18.12 3.23
N ILE A 5 7.32 -17.22 2.67
CA ILE A 5 7.73 -16.45 1.50
C ILE A 5 8.81 -15.46 1.97
N PRO A 6 9.95 -15.34 1.27
CA PRO A 6 11.04 -14.47 1.72
C PRO A 6 10.65 -12.99 1.73
N ASP A 7 11.18 -12.25 2.69
CA ASP A 7 11.10 -10.78 2.72
C ASP A 7 11.91 -10.18 1.56
N LYS A 8 11.19 -9.65 0.58
CA LYS A 8 11.73 -9.13 -0.68
C LYS A 8 10.94 -7.91 -1.13
N ASN A 9 11.56 -7.07 -1.93
CA ASN A 9 11.03 -5.79 -2.33
C ASN A 9 10.44 -5.87 -3.73
N LEU A 10 9.17 -5.48 -3.85
CA LEU A 10 8.50 -5.27 -5.12
C LEU A 10 7.98 -3.83 -5.15
N PHE A 11 8.01 -3.23 -6.33
CA PHE A 11 7.49 -1.90 -6.55
C PHE A 11 6.49 -1.92 -7.70
N MET A 12 5.41 -1.16 -7.56
CA MET A 12 4.38 -1.08 -8.58
C MET A 12 4.04 0.37 -8.89
N MET A 13 3.52 0.60 -10.09
CA MET A 13 3.08 1.89 -10.58
C MET A 13 1.74 1.76 -11.29
N CYS A 14 0.80 2.63 -10.97
CA CYS A 14 -0.43 2.83 -11.72
C CYS A 14 -0.32 4.12 -12.52
N ARG A 15 -0.44 4.04 -13.86
CA ARG A 15 -0.45 5.23 -14.74
C ARG A 15 -1.85 5.81 -14.92
N LYS A 16 -2.88 4.99 -14.72
CA LYS A 16 -4.29 5.36 -14.85
C LYS A 16 -5.12 4.33 -14.09
N LEU A 17 -6.10 4.80 -13.32
CA LEU A 17 -7.08 3.95 -12.66
C LEU A 17 -7.93 3.18 -13.67
N ASP A 18 -7.99 1.85 -13.49
CA ASP A 18 -9.04 1.05 -14.11
C ASP A 18 -10.35 1.19 -13.31
N ASN A 19 -11.35 1.86 -13.91
CA ASN A 19 -12.63 2.11 -13.26
C ASN A 19 -13.47 0.83 -13.08
N ASP A 20 -13.26 -0.20 -13.92
CA ASP A 20 -14.01 -1.45 -13.86
C ASP A 20 -13.64 -2.29 -12.63
N ALA A 21 -12.46 -2.03 -12.05
CA ALA A 21 -12.00 -2.66 -10.81
C ALA A 21 -12.59 -2.02 -9.56
N THR A 22 -13.17 -0.82 -9.66
CA THR A 22 -13.65 -0.06 -8.50
C THR A 22 -14.94 -0.64 -7.94
N ARG A 23 -15.09 -0.62 -6.62
CA ARG A 23 -16.30 -1.06 -5.93
C ARG A 23 -16.63 -0.10 -4.80
N GLU A 24 -17.92 -0.02 -4.48
CA GLU A 24 -18.41 0.69 -3.30
C GLU A 24 -18.11 -0.11 -2.03
N LEU A 25 -18.10 0.59 -0.90
CA LEU A 25 -17.93 -0.05 0.41
C LEU A 25 -19.14 -0.96 0.72
N PRO A 26 -18.93 -2.20 1.18
CA PRO A 26 -20.02 -3.07 1.59
C PRO A 26 -20.85 -2.45 2.73
N ASN A 27 -22.14 -2.84 2.79
CA ASN A 27 -23.02 -2.42 3.87
C ASN A 27 -22.49 -2.86 5.24
N GLY A 28 -22.69 -2.04 6.27
CA GLY A 28 -22.23 -2.34 7.63
C GLY A 28 -20.82 -1.81 7.94
N PHE A 29 -20.18 -1.14 6.99
CA PHE A 29 -18.93 -0.44 7.19
C PHE A 29 -19.07 1.05 6.85
N HIS A 30 -18.19 1.88 7.41
CA HIS A 30 -18.06 3.29 7.02
C HIS A 30 -16.60 3.71 6.92
N VAL A 31 -16.37 4.86 6.29
CA VAL A 31 -15.04 5.43 6.10
C VAL A 31 -14.92 6.73 6.87
N ARG A 32 -13.80 6.92 7.56
CA ARG A 32 -13.45 8.19 8.22
C ARG A 32 -11.94 8.37 8.25
N TYR A 33 -11.50 9.58 8.54
CA TYR A 33 -10.09 9.82 8.81
C TYR A 33 -9.67 9.28 10.18
N CYS A 34 -8.40 8.88 10.28
CA CYS A 34 -7.74 8.56 11.54
C CYS A 34 -7.72 9.80 12.45
N ARG A 35 -8.11 9.63 13.71
CA ARG A 35 -8.13 10.71 14.70
C ARG A 35 -6.76 10.81 15.38
N LYS A 36 -6.45 12.00 15.93
CA LYS A 36 -5.15 12.23 16.60
C LYS A 36 -4.86 11.26 17.74
N ASN A 37 -5.88 10.86 18.50
CA ASN A 37 -5.78 9.89 19.59
C ASN A 37 -5.76 8.42 19.13
N GLU A 38 -5.84 8.15 17.83
CA GLU A 38 -5.85 6.80 17.25
C GLU A 38 -4.52 6.47 16.53
N LEU A 39 -3.50 7.32 16.66
CA LEU A 39 -2.20 7.10 16.03
C LEU A 39 -1.58 5.74 16.39
N ASP A 40 -1.70 5.31 17.65
CA ASP A 40 -1.16 4.01 18.06
C ASP A 40 -1.97 2.83 17.50
N ILE A 41 -3.28 3.02 17.21
CA ILE A 41 -4.08 2.03 16.48
C ILE A 41 -3.53 1.87 15.06
N TRP A 42 -3.27 2.99 14.38
CA TRP A 42 -2.68 2.96 13.04
C TRP A 42 -1.32 2.25 13.03
N LYS A 43 -0.42 2.57 13.98
CA LYS A 43 0.90 1.91 14.07
C LYS A 43 0.78 0.39 14.25
N ALA A 44 -0.17 -0.07 15.08
CA ALA A 44 -0.31 -1.49 15.39
C ALA A 44 -1.01 -2.30 14.29
N MET A 45 -1.92 -1.69 13.51
CA MET A 45 -2.81 -2.40 12.57
C MET A 45 -2.09 -3.24 11.50
N HIS A 46 -0.85 -2.89 11.16
CA HIS A 46 -0.07 -3.57 10.13
C HIS A 46 0.43 -4.95 10.54
N PHE A 47 0.42 -5.26 11.84
CA PHE A 47 0.92 -6.50 12.40
C PHE A 47 -0.23 -7.41 12.83
N ASP A 48 -0.10 -8.70 12.55
CA ASP A 48 -1.20 -9.65 12.78
C ASP A 48 -1.38 -10.06 14.24
N THR A 49 -0.37 -9.79 15.09
CA THR A 49 -0.45 -10.09 16.53
C THR A 49 0.02 -8.90 17.38
N PRO A 50 -0.47 -8.78 18.63
CA PRO A 50 -0.03 -7.73 19.56
C PRO A 50 1.47 -7.78 19.88
N GLU A 51 2.06 -8.98 19.89
CA GLU A 51 3.49 -9.18 20.15
C GLU A 51 4.32 -8.55 19.02
N LEU A 52 3.96 -8.82 17.76
CA LEU A 52 4.59 -8.19 16.60
C LEU A 52 4.37 -6.67 16.60
N ALA A 53 3.15 -6.21 16.90
CA ALA A 53 2.87 -4.77 17.00
C ALA A 53 3.76 -4.08 18.05
N THR A 54 4.05 -4.77 19.15
CA THR A 54 4.93 -4.27 20.21
C THR A 54 6.39 -4.26 19.76
N GLU A 55 6.85 -5.35 19.13
CA GLU A 55 8.22 -5.48 18.59
C GLU A 55 8.56 -4.37 17.60
N TYR A 56 7.62 -4.05 16.70
CA TYR A 56 7.81 -3.05 15.64
C TYR A 56 7.33 -1.64 16.02
N TYR A 57 6.94 -1.40 17.27
CA TYR A 57 6.39 -0.10 17.69
C TYR A 57 7.38 1.05 17.46
N ASP A 58 8.64 0.88 17.85
CA ASP A 58 9.67 1.92 17.70
C ASP A 58 10.01 2.19 16.23
N PHE A 59 9.96 1.15 15.38
CA PHE A 59 10.10 1.32 13.94
C PHE A 59 8.96 2.19 13.37
N MET A 60 7.71 1.88 13.69
CA MET A 60 6.54 2.65 13.25
C MET A 60 6.57 4.09 13.77
N LYS A 61 7.00 4.28 15.01
CA LYS A 61 7.19 5.61 15.62
C LYS A 61 8.28 6.41 14.90
N GLY A 62 9.42 5.79 14.62
CA GLY A 62 10.51 6.41 13.86
C GLY A 62 10.05 6.83 12.46
N TYR A 63 9.45 5.91 11.72
CA TYR A 63 8.92 6.19 10.38
C TYR A 63 7.90 7.34 10.40
N PHE A 64 6.96 7.32 11.36
CA PHE A 64 5.99 8.42 11.50
C PHE A 64 6.67 9.76 11.76
N ASN A 65 7.67 9.80 12.64
CA ASN A 65 8.40 11.02 12.97
C ASN A 65 9.18 11.57 11.78
N ASP A 66 9.76 10.70 10.96
CA ASP A 66 10.59 11.10 9.83
C ASP A 66 9.74 11.53 8.63
N VAL A 67 8.66 10.82 8.34
CA VAL A 67 7.88 10.99 7.09
C VAL A 67 6.63 11.86 7.29
N TYR A 68 5.92 11.72 8.41
CA TYR A 68 4.59 12.32 8.59
C TYR A 68 4.54 13.47 9.58
N LEU A 69 5.29 13.39 10.69
CA LEU A 69 5.28 14.41 11.74
C LEU A 69 5.56 15.84 11.21
N PRO A 70 6.47 16.07 10.25
CA PRO A 70 6.66 17.41 9.66
C PRO A 70 5.39 18.00 9.05
N LYS A 71 4.42 17.15 8.67
CA LYS A 71 3.10 17.52 8.17
C LYS A 71 2.00 16.75 8.92
N GLY A 72 2.11 16.65 10.26
CA GLY A 72 1.25 15.77 11.06
C GLY A 72 -0.24 16.02 10.92
N ASP A 73 -0.67 17.29 10.86
CA ASP A 73 -2.10 17.61 10.62
C ASP A 73 -2.58 17.12 9.25
N LEU A 74 -1.73 17.17 8.22
CA LEU A 74 -2.05 16.64 6.89
C LEU A 74 -2.16 15.11 6.91
N PHE A 75 -1.34 14.42 7.71
CA PHE A 75 -1.49 12.97 7.90
C PHE A 75 -2.89 12.62 8.41
N PHE A 76 -3.39 13.30 9.44
CA PHE A 76 -4.74 13.04 9.96
C PHE A 76 -5.87 13.52 9.04
N GLN A 77 -5.57 14.30 8.00
CA GLN A 77 -6.51 14.67 6.93
C GLN A 77 -6.48 13.70 5.75
N ARG A 78 -5.53 12.76 5.72
CA ARG A 78 -5.34 11.83 4.59
C ARG A 78 -5.44 10.37 4.99
N CYS A 79 -4.92 9.99 6.16
CA CYS A 79 -4.98 8.63 6.68
C CYS A 79 -6.43 8.21 6.88
N ILE A 80 -6.91 7.30 6.05
CA ILE A 80 -8.27 6.80 6.09
C ILE A 80 -8.31 5.50 6.90
N PHE A 81 -9.34 5.37 7.73
CA PHE A 81 -9.82 4.10 8.25
C PHE A 81 -11.13 3.70 7.59
N VAL A 82 -11.25 2.40 7.29
CA VAL A 82 -12.53 1.72 7.23
C VAL A 82 -12.84 1.24 8.64
N CYS A 83 -14.07 1.44 9.08
CA CYS A 83 -14.57 1.04 10.38
C CYS A 83 -15.80 0.15 10.24
N ASP A 84 -16.01 -0.72 11.22
CA ASP A 84 -17.26 -1.47 11.37
C ASP A 84 -18.38 -0.63 12.03
N GLN A 85 -19.53 -1.25 12.29
CA GLN A 85 -20.70 -0.58 12.87
C GLN A 85 -20.47 -0.02 14.27
N GLU A 86 -19.43 -0.47 14.98
CA GLU A 86 -19.04 0.00 16.31
C GLU A 86 -17.96 1.08 16.26
N ASP A 87 -17.64 1.60 15.06
CA ASP A 87 -16.59 2.59 14.80
C ASP A 87 -15.16 2.06 15.06
N LYS A 88 -14.99 0.74 15.15
CA LYS A 88 -13.68 0.09 15.29
C LYS A 88 -12.94 0.13 13.95
N PRO A 89 -11.71 0.65 13.88
CA PRO A 89 -10.88 0.57 12.67
C PRO A 89 -10.56 -0.88 12.29
N ILE A 90 -10.87 -1.25 11.06
CA ILE A 90 -10.68 -2.61 10.51
C ILE A 90 -9.90 -2.64 9.19
N GLY A 91 -9.61 -1.46 8.62
CA GLY A 91 -8.68 -1.33 7.51
C GLY A 91 -8.15 0.10 7.40
N THR A 92 -7.00 0.26 6.75
CA THR A 92 -6.33 1.55 6.58
C THR A 92 -5.61 1.62 5.24
N CYS A 93 -5.62 2.80 4.63
CA CYS A 93 -4.84 3.12 3.42
C CYS A 93 -4.92 4.62 3.18
N PHE A 94 -3.90 5.23 2.58
CA PHE A 94 -3.98 6.61 2.12
C PHE A 94 -2.92 6.91 1.07
N LEU A 95 -3.10 8.04 0.37
CA LEU A 95 -2.10 8.60 -0.51
C LEU A 95 -1.25 9.63 0.21
N TRP A 96 0.05 9.57 -0.02
CA TRP A 96 1.01 10.54 0.48
C TRP A 96 1.81 11.16 -0.66
N LYS A 97 2.19 12.43 -0.52
CA LYS A 97 3.03 13.13 -1.49
C LYS A 97 4.50 12.96 -1.09
N SER A 98 5.02 11.75 -1.27
CA SER A 98 6.40 11.40 -0.93
C SER A 98 7.41 12.22 -1.73
N TYR A 99 8.53 12.53 -1.08
CA TYR A 99 9.61 13.39 -1.59
C TYR A 99 9.09 14.76 -2.06
N ASN A 100 7.95 15.20 -1.51
CA ASN A 100 7.18 16.37 -1.92
C ASN A 100 6.81 16.44 -3.42
N SER A 101 6.88 15.32 -4.17
CA SER A 101 6.83 15.36 -5.64
C SER A 101 5.98 14.24 -6.25
N ILE A 102 6.01 13.04 -5.70
CA ILE A 102 5.30 11.87 -6.26
C ILE A 102 4.17 11.41 -5.35
N TRP A 103 3.12 10.84 -5.93
CA TRP A 103 2.03 10.22 -5.16
C TRP A 103 2.34 8.76 -4.90
N THR A 104 2.23 8.35 -3.63
CA THR A 104 2.48 6.99 -3.20
C THR A 104 1.30 6.45 -2.39
N LEU A 105 0.93 5.20 -2.64
CA LEU A 105 -0.07 4.49 -1.85
C LEU A 105 0.61 3.89 -0.62
N HIS A 106 0.16 4.31 0.54
CA HIS A 106 0.83 4.04 1.80
C HIS A 106 -0.02 3.15 2.71
N TRP A 107 0.67 2.22 3.38
CA TRP A 107 0.16 1.49 4.55
C TRP A 107 -1.22 0.87 4.30
N PHE A 108 -1.37 0.11 3.22
CA PHE A 108 -2.61 -0.61 2.90
C PHE A 108 -2.75 -1.87 3.78
N LYS A 109 -3.83 -1.97 4.55
CA LYS A 109 -4.15 -3.14 5.38
C LYS A 109 -5.65 -3.29 5.57
N VAL A 110 -6.10 -4.53 5.61
CA VAL A 110 -7.39 -4.95 6.17
C VAL A 110 -7.08 -6.01 7.23
N LEU A 111 -7.78 -5.99 8.35
CA LEU A 111 -7.61 -7.02 9.38
C LEU A 111 -8.03 -8.40 8.83
N LYS A 112 -7.29 -9.45 9.21
CA LYS A 112 -7.48 -10.81 8.67
C LYS A 112 -8.93 -11.30 8.73
N ASP A 113 -9.61 -11.04 9.85
CA ASP A 113 -11.00 -11.47 10.08
C ASP A 113 -12.01 -10.80 9.14
N TYR A 114 -11.61 -9.73 8.44
CA TYR A 114 -12.44 -8.97 7.50
C TYR A 114 -11.94 -9.09 6.04
N GLU A 115 -10.92 -9.93 5.78
CA GLU A 115 -10.45 -10.16 4.43
C GLU A 115 -11.46 -10.98 3.61
N GLY A 116 -11.49 -10.74 2.29
CA GLY A 116 -12.41 -11.45 1.39
C GLY A 116 -13.83 -10.87 1.34
N GLU A 117 -14.17 -9.90 2.19
CA GLU A 117 -15.48 -9.21 2.19
C GLU A 117 -15.58 -8.04 1.20
N GLY A 118 -14.54 -7.80 0.40
CA GLY A 118 -14.50 -6.70 -0.58
C GLY A 118 -14.04 -5.34 -0.01
N ILE A 119 -13.78 -5.24 1.29
CA ILE A 119 -13.35 -4.01 1.97
C ILE A 119 -12.07 -3.43 1.36
N GLY A 120 -11.04 -4.25 1.14
CA GLY A 120 -9.76 -3.78 0.59
C GLY A 120 -9.91 -3.14 -0.80
N ARG A 121 -10.78 -3.71 -1.64
CA ARG A 121 -11.10 -3.16 -2.97
C ARG A 121 -11.86 -1.84 -2.86
N ALA A 122 -12.83 -1.73 -1.97
CA ALA A 122 -13.56 -0.50 -1.74
C ALA A 122 -12.66 0.61 -1.20
N LEU A 123 -11.80 0.27 -0.22
CA LEU A 123 -10.81 1.19 0.34
C LEU A 123 -9.87 1.72 -0.74
N LEU A 124 -9.30 0.84 -1.58
CA LEU A 124 -8.46 1.26 -2.69
C LEU A 124 -9.23 2.11 -3.71
N SER A 125 -10.51 1.80 -3.96
CA SER A 125 -11.39 2.61 -4.82
C SER A 125 -11.54 4.04 -4.32
N ILE A 126 -11.81 4.21 -3.02
CA ILE A 126 -11.97 5.53 -2.39
C ILE A 126 -10.67 6.32 -2.49
N VAL A 127 -9.55 5.68 -2.16
CA VAL A 127 -8.24 6.32 -2.15
C VAL A 127 -7.82 6.71 -3.58
N MET A 128 -7.95 5.83 -4.55
CA MET A 128 -7.59 6.11 -5.95
C MET A 128 -8.47 7.17 -6.60
N LYS A 129 -9.79 7.15 -6.36
CA LYS A 129 -10.73 8.15 -6.89
C LYS A 129 -10.54 9.55 -6.28
N SER A 130 -9.74 9.68 -5.21
CA SER A 130 -9.47 10.98 -4.59
C SER A 130 -8.50 11.86 -5.39
N LEU A 131 -7.77 11.28 -6.36
CA LEU A 131 -6.91 12.02 -7.28
C LEU A 131 -7.56 12.19 -8.65
N SER A 132 -7.23 13.32 -9.28
CA SER A 132 -7.59 13.57 -10.68
C SER A 132 -6.68 12.80 -11.64
N GLU A 133 -7.15 12.52 -12.87
CA GLU A 133 -6.38 11.72 -13.85
C GLU A 133 -4.99 12.31 -14.15
N ASN A 134 -4.83 13.64 -14.09
CA ASN A 134 -3.57 14.35 -14.33
C ASN A 134 -2.58 14.31 -13.16
N GLU A 135 -2.98 13.74 -12.01
CA GLU A 135 -2.09 13.56 -10.85
C GLU A 135 -1.38 12.21 -10.85
N TYR A 136 -1.80 11.28 -11.69
CA TYR A 136 -1.10 10.02 -11.94
C TYR A 136 0.28 10.29 -12.58
N PRO A 137 1.26 9.38 -12.40
CA PRO A 137 1.16 8.04 -11.82
C PRO A 137 1.22 8.00 -10.28
N ILE A 138 0.75 6.87 -9.74
CA ILE A 138 0.81 6.53 -8.31
C ILE A 138 1.73 5.33 -8.14
N PHE A 139 2.59 5.37 -7.13
CA PHE A 139 3.57 4.33 -6.85
C PHE A 139 3.28 3.62 -5.53
N LEU A 140 3.78 2.40 -5.37
CA LEU A 140 3.78 1.72 -4.08
C LEU A 140 4.96 0.77 -3.94
N HIS A 141 5.35 0.52 -2.71
CA HIS A 141 6.17 -0.62 -2.31
C HIS A 141 5.26 -1.74 -1.78
N THR A 142 5.63 -2.99 -2.05
CA THR A 142 4.97 -4.18 -1.52
C THR A 142 5.98 -5.33 -1.37
N GLN A 143 5.55 -6.42 -0.76
CA GLN A 143 6.31 -7.67 -0.61
C GLN A 143 5.58 -8.82 -1.33
N PRO A 144 6.29 -9.89 -1.76
CA PRO A 144 5.67 -11.04 -2.41
C PRO A 144 4.66 -11.78 -1.50
N GLU A 145 4.83 -11.71 -0.18
CA GLU A 145 3.83 -12.22 0.79
C GLU A 145 2.44 -11.60 0.59
N SER A 146 2.40 -10.37 0.09
CA SER A 146 1.17 -9.65 -0.22
C SER A 146 0.61 -9.98 -1.61
N TYR A 147 0.81 -11.21 -2.13
CA TYR A 147 0.36 -11.60 -3.48
C TYR A 147 -1.14 -11.35 -3.75
N ARG A 148 -1.99 -11.46 -2.72
CA ARG A 148 -3.42 -11.09 -2.81
C ARG A 148 -3.63 -9.59 -3.04
N ALA A 149 -2.81 -8.75 -2.41
CA ALA A 149 -2.83 -7.30 -2.63
C ALA A 149 -2.19 -6.95 -3.97
N ILE A 150 -1.11 -7.61 -4.39
CA ILE A 150 -0.50 -7.44 -5.73
C ILE A 150 -1.53 -7.71 -6.83
N LYS A 151 -2.29 -8.80 -6.69
CA LYS A 151 -3.43 -9.08 -7.58
C LYS A 151 -4.43 -7.93 -7.58
N LEU A 152 -4.83 -7.45 -6.40
CA LEU A 152 -5.76 -6.34 -6.28
C LEU A 152 -5.22 -5.07 -6.94
N TYR A 153 -3.96 -4.71 -6.73
CA TYR A 153 -3.32 -3.55 -7.37
C TYR A 153 -3.31 -3.73 -8.88
N SER A 154 -2.98 -4.93 -9.39
CA SER A 154 -3.01 -5.22 -10.82
C SER A 154 -4.39 -5.01 -11.43
N ASP A 155 -5.47 -5.41 -10.74
CA ASP A 155 -6.84 -5.12 -11.20
C ASP A 155 -7.09 -3.61 -11.36
N PHE A 156 -6.49 -2.77 -10.51
CA PHE A 156 -6.64 -1.31 -10.56
C PHE A 156 -5.76 -0.63 -11.63
N GLY A 157 -4.98 -1.41 -12.38
CA GLY A 157 -4.06 -0.91 -13.41
C GLY A 157 -2.65 -0.63 -12.90
N PHE A 158 -2.22 -1.22 -11.78
CA PHE A 158 -0.82 -1.20 -11.38
C PHE A 158 -0.01 -2.24 -12.15
N CYS A 159 1.14 -1.84 -12.68
CA CYS A 159 2.16 -2.74 -13.22
C CYS A 159 3.34 -2.87 -12.24
N LEU A 160 4.01 -4.02 -12.21
CA LEU A 160 5.29 -4.22 -11.52
C LEU A 160 6.39 -3.41 -12.22
N LEU A 161 7.32 -2.85 -11.45
CA LEU A 161 8.48 -2.14 -11.97
C LEU A 161 9.64 -3.11 -12.18
N ALA A 162 10.30 -3.04 -13.34
CA ALA A 162 11.46 -3.86 -13.69
C ALA A 162 12.81 -3.23 -13.32
N ASP A 163 12.82 -1.99 -12.86
CA ASP A 163 14.05 -1.27 -12.53
C ASP A 163 14.73 -1.95 -11.34
N PRO A 164 16.01 -2.34 -11.44
CA PRO A 164 16.66 -3.22 -10.45
C PRO A 164 16.89 -2.55 -9.11
N VAL A 165 16.92 -1.21 -9.07
CA VAL A 165 17.11 -0.43 -7.85
C VAL A 165 16.15 0.75 -7.87
N ILE A 166 15.36 0.91 -6.80
CA ILE A 166 14.53 2.10 -6.57
C ILE A 166 15.03 2.81 -5.31
N GLY A 167 15.54 4.02 -5.47
CA GLY A 167 16.15 4.78 -4.37
C GLY A 167 17.39 4.07 -3.83
N ASN A 168 17.32 3.58 -2.60
CA ASN A 168 18.37 2.81 -1.95
C ASN A 168 18.03 1.31 -1.78
N ARG A 169 16.93 0.84 -2.37
CA ARG A 169 16.45 -0.54 -2.22
C ARG A 169 16.64 -1.32 -3.51
N GLN A 170 17.10 -2.55 -3.36
CA GLN A 170 17.04 -3.55 -4.43
C GLN A 170 15.57 -3.81 -4.77
N ASN A 171 15.26 -3.98 -6.05
CA ASN A 171 14.00 -4.52 -6.51
C ASN A 171 14.23 -5.98 -6.87
N ASP A 172 13.48 -6.88 -6.23
CA ASP A 172 13.70 -8.32 -6.27
C ASP A 172 12.75 -9.01 -7.27
N LEU A 173 12.26 -8.28 -8.28
CA LEU A 173 11.24 -8.73 -9.23
C LEU A 173 11.52 -10.11 -9.81
N ASP A 174 12.70 -10.33 -10.38
CA ASP A 174 13.05 -11.60 -11.05
C ASP A 174 12.96 -12.80 -10.10
N GLU A 175 13.35 -12.61 -8.83
CA GLU A 175 13.28 -13.66 -7.83
C GLU A 175 11.87 -13.84 -7.25
N CYS A 176 11.04 -12.80 -7.30
CA CYS A 176 9.66 -12.82 -6.86
C CYS A 176 8.69 -13.40 -7.90
N LEU A 177 8.96 -13.28 -9.20
CA LEU A 177 8.06 -13.78 -10.24
C LEU A 177 7.72 -15.28 -10.10
N PRO A 178 8.69 -16.21 -9.88
CA PRO A 178 8.37 -17.61 -9.63
C PRO A 178 7.54 -17.84 -8.36
N LEU A 179 7.75 -17.02 -7.32
CA LEU A 179 6.97 -17.08 -6.09
C LEU A 179 5.53 -16.66 -6.37
N LEU A 180 5.32 -15.52 -7.03
CA LEU A 180 4.00 -15.04 -7.41
C LEU A 180 3.26 -16.07 -8.28
N GLN A 181 3.93 -16.69 -9.24
CA GLN A 181 3.36 -17.74 -10.09
C GLN A 181 2.89 -18.97 -9.27
N ARG A 182 3.59 -19.31 -8.19
CA ARG A 182 3.25 -20.43 -7.30
C ARG A 182 2.04 -20.15 -6.41
N TYR A 183 1.88 -18.93 -5.91
CA TYR A 183 0.85 -18.58 -4.92
C TYR A 183 -0.40 -17.91 -5.52
N MET A 184 -0.29 -17.28 -6.69
CA MET A 184 -1.42 -16.67 -7.37
C MET A 184 -2.18 -17.69 -8.23
N LEU A 185 -3.45 -17.40 -8.50
CA LEU A 185 -4.18 -18.10 -9.57
C LEU A 185 -3.49 -17.81 -10.91
N GLN A 186 -3.35 -18.84 -11.75
CA GLN A 186 -2.66 -18.71 -13.04
C GLN A 186 -3.24 -17.56 -13.89
N SER A 187 -4.56 -17.43 -13.96
CA SER A 187 -5.23 -16.37 -14.72
C SER A 187 -5.01 -14.96 -14.16
N ASP A 188 -4.65 -14.85 -12.88
CA ASP A 188 -4.31 -13.56 -12.27
C ASP A 188 -2.82 -13.24 -12.47
N PHE A 189 -1.94 -14.24 -12.38
CA PHE A 189 -0.52 -14.08 -12.66
C PHE A 189 -0.27 -13.66 -14.12
N GLU A 190 -0.97 -14.28 -15.08
CA GLU A 190 -0.86 -13.97 -16.51
C GLU A 190 -1.31 -12.53 -16.87
N LYS A 191 -2.05 -11.85 -15.98
CA LYS A 191 -2.47 -10.45 -16.15
C LYS A 191 -1.49 -9.45 -15.58
N LEU A 192 -0.47 -9.90 -14.82
CA LEU A 192 0.52 -8.98 -14.27
C LEU A 192 1.27 -8.30 -15.41
N GLU A 193 1.18 -6.97 -15.44
CA GLU A 193 1.98 -6.16 -16.34
C GLU A 193 3.31 -5.80 -15.68
N ILE A 194 4.36 -5.72 -16.49
CA ILE A 194 5.70 -5.28 -16.08
C ILE A 194 6.08 -4.07 -16.93
N GLY A 195 6.59 -3.02 -16.29
CA GLY A 195 7.04 -1.81 -16.96
C GLY A 195 8.24 -1.17 -16.27
N HIS A 196 8.73 -0.08 -16.86
CA HIS A 196 9.79 0.73 -16.27
C HIS A 196 9.24 2.01 -15.67
N ALA A 197 9.86 2.44 -14.58
CA ALA A 197 9.53 3.68 -13.90
C ALA A 197 9.92 4.89 -14.76
N PRO A 198 9.15 5.99 -14.70
CA PRO A 198 9.54 7.23 -15.35
C PRO A 198 10.73 7.88 -14.64
N GLN A 199 11.58 8.60 -15.40
CA GLN A 199 12.80 9.21 -14.85
C GLN A 199 12.55 10.12 -13.65
N PHE A 200 11.48 10.92 -13.67
CA PHE A 200 11.17 11.83 -12.54
C PHE A 200 10.91 11.07 -11.23
N PHE A 201 10.42 9.84 -11.29
CA PHE A 201 10.23 9.00 -10.11
C PHE A 201 11.58 8.52 -9.58
N LEU A 202 12.46 8.03 -10.46
CA LEU A 202 13.81 7.61 -10.09
C LEU A 202 14.62 8.76 -9.48
N ASP A 203 14.48 9.96 -10.04
CA ASP A 203 15.12 11.17 -9.50
C ASP A 203 14.55 11.52 -8.10
N ALA A 204 13.22 11.40 -7.91
CA ALA A 204 12.57 11.70 -6.64
C ALA A 204 13.00 10.74 -5.53
N VAL A 205 13.04 9.43 -5.78
CA VAL A 205 13.44 8.43 -4.76
C VAL A 205 14.93 8.48 -4.42
N CYS A 206 15.76 9.13 -5.25
CA CYS A 206 17.16 9.40 -4.97
C CYS A 206 17.42 10.77 -4.32
N SER A 207 16.38 11.61 -4.15
CA SER A 207 16.53 13.00 -3.68
C SER A 207 16.88 13.12 -2.21
N THR A 208 16.53 12.13 -1.39
CA THR A 208 16.82 12.07 0.04
C THR A 208 17.29 10.68 0.45
N LYS A 209 17.88 10.55 1.64
CA LYS A 209 18.23 9.26 2.22
C LYS A 209 17.06 8.59 2.97
N THR A 210 16.05 9.38 3.34
CA THR A 210 14.87 8.89 4.04
C THR A 210 13.99 8.17 3.04
N ASN A 211 13.65 6.92 3.30
CA ASN A 211 12.72 6.21 2.44
C ASN A 211 11.28 6.59 2.80
N GLU A 212 10.61 7.27 1.88
CA GLU A 212 9.22 7.72 2.04
C GLU A 212 8.23 6.80 1.30
N PHE A 213 8.58 5.56 0.92
CA PHE A 213 7.66 4.60 0.28
C PHE A 213 7.93 3.14 0.67
#